data_AF-A0A0V0X288-F1
#
_entry.id   AF-A0A0V0X288-F1
#
_cell.length_a   1.000
_cell.length_b   1.000
_cell.length_c   1.000
_cell.angle_alpha   90.00
_cell.angle_beta   90.00
_cell.angle_gamma   90.00
#
_symmetry.space_group_name_H-M   'P 1'
#
loop_
_entity.id
_entity.type
_entity.pdbx_description
1 polymer ?
#
loop_
_entity_poly.entity_id
_entity_poly.type
_entity_poly.pdbx_seq_one_letter_code
_entity_poly.pdbx_strand_id
1 'polypeptide(L)' 'MSGLSTTRKRKVLSLEQKLEVCRLVERGESLRKIAESFGVGLFTVSDIYRSRLCDLQTQ' A
#
# COMPACT_ATOMS: atom_id res chain seq x y z
N MET A 1 -13.88 23.22 -16.68
CA MET A 1 -12.95 22.63 -15.70
C MET A 1 -11.97 21.75 -16.45
N SER A 2 -10.73 22.20 -16.65
CA SER A 2 -9.70 21.48 -17.39
C SER A 2 -9.17 20.33 -16.54
N GLY A 3 -9.63 19.11 -16.83
CA GLY A 3 -9.12 17.88 -16.24
C GLY A 3 -7.69 17.64 -16.70
N LEU A 4 -6.72 18.07 -15.89
CA LEU A 4 -5.34 17.59 -15.99
C LEU A 4 -5.36 16.10 -15.66
N SER A 5 -5.37 15.26 -16.69
CA SER A 5 -5.04 13.84 -16.57
C SER A 5 -3.57 13.75 -16.16
N THR A 6 -3.28 13.88 -14.87
CA THR A 6 -1.97 13.56 -14.33
C THR A 6 -1.82 12.05 -14.46
N THR A 7 -1.16 11.59 -15.52
CA THR A 7 -0.68 10.21 -15.60
C THR A 7 0.37 10.02 -14.50
N ARG A 8 -0.09 9.71 -13.28
CA ARG A 8 0.77 9.41 -12.15
C ARG A 8 1.54 8.16 -12.53
N LYS A 9 2.87 8.27 -12.61
CA LYS A 9 3.73 7.10 -12.80
C LYS A 9 3.36 6.07 -11.75
N ARG A 10 2.94 4.88 -12.18
CA ARG A 10 2.57 3.78 -11.28
C ARG A 10 3.83 3.36 -10.53
N LYS A 11 3.86 3.60 -9.22
CA LYS A 11 4.90 3.05 -8.35
C LYS A 11 4.63 1.57 -8.16
N VAL A 12 5.56 0.73 -8.59
CA VAL A 12 5.52 -0.71 -8.34
C VAL A 12 6.31 -0.99 -7.07
N LEU A 13 5.65 -1.58 -6.07
CA LEU A 13 6.31 -2.02 -4.85
C LEU A 13 6.89 -3.43 -5.04
N SER A 14 8.06 -3.68 -4.48
CA SER A 14 8.62 -5.03 -4.39
C SER A 14 7.80 -5.91 -3.44
N LEU A 15 8.02 -7.23 -3.50
CA LEU A 15 7.36 -8.17 -2.59
C LEU A 15 7.66 -7.84 -1.12
N GLU A 16 8.93 -7.60 -0.77
CA GLU A 16 9.36 -7.20 0.57
C GLU A 16 8.63 -5.94 1.07
N GLN A 17 8.45 -4.94 0.20
CA GLN A 17 7.73 -3.72 0.56
C GLN A 17 6.24 -3.99 0.81
N LYS A 18 5.62 -4.89 0.04
CA LYS A 18 4.23 -5.28 0.26
C LYS A 18 4.04 -6.03 1.57
N LEU A 19 4.99 -6.91 1.93
CA LEU A 19 4.99 -7.59 3.22
C LEU A 19 5.17 -6.62 4.38
N GLU A 20 6.05 -5.61 4.23
CA GLU A 20 6.19 -4.57 5.24
C GLU A 20 4.91 -3.76 5.44
N VAL A 21 4.19 -3.46 4.35
CA VAL A 21 2.86 -2.83 4.44
C VAL A 21 1.91 -3.69 5.29
N CYS A 22 1.84 -5.01 5.06
CA CYS A 22 1.04 -5.91 5.88
C CYS A 22 1.40 -5.83 7.37
N ARG A 23 2.69 -5.97 7.70
CA ARG A 23 3.19 -5.93 9.07
C ARG A 23 2.87 -4.62 9.79
N LEU A 24 2.96 -3.48 9.10
CA LEU A 24 2.63 -2.18 9.67
C LEU A 24 1.13 -2.05 9.95
N VAL A 25 0.27 -2.53 9.04
CA VAL A 25 -1.18 -2.54 9.26
C VAL A 25 -1.55 -3.42 10.45
N GLU A 26 -0.98 -4.63 10.57
CA GLU A 26 -1.21 -5.55 11.70
C GLU A 26 -0.74 -4.98 13.04
N ARG A 27 0.35 -4.20 13.04
CA ARG A 27 0.84 -3.45 14.21
C ARG A 27 -0.08 -2.29 14.61
N GLY A 28 -1.10 -1.97 13.81
CA GLY A 28 -2.03 -0.87 14.06
C GLY A 28 -1.55 0.49 13.58
N GLU A 29 -0.54 0.55 12.70
CA GLU A 29 -0.11 1.82 12.10
C GLU A 29 -1.19 2.40 11.17
N SER A 30 -1.28 3.73 11.14
CA SER A 30 -2.30 4.39 10.33
C SER A 30 -2.04 4.20 8.83
N LEU A 31 -3.09 3.86 8.06
CA LEU A 31 -3.00 3.68 6.61
C LEU A 31 -2.45 4.93 5.90
N ARG A 32 -2.72 6.12 6.44
CA ARG A 32 -2.19 7.40 5.92
C ARG A 32 -0.67 7.47 6.06
N LYS A 33 -0.14 7.18 7.25
CA LYS A 33 1.30 7.18 7.49
C LYS A 33 2.00 6.14 6.61
N ILE A 34 1.43 4.95 6.48
CA ILE A 34 1.95 3.90 5.58
C ILE A 34 1.95 4.40 4.12
N ALA A 35 0.84 4.93 3.64
CA ALA A 35 0.73 5.44 2.28
C ALA A 35 1.78 6.53 1.97
N GLU A 36 1.99 7.46 2.91
CA GLU A 36 2.99 8.51 2.82
C GLU A 36 4.42 7.94 2.82
N SER A 37 4.75 7.02 3.73
CA SER A 37 6.08 6.37 3.79
C SER A 37 6.43 5.61 2.52
N PHE A 38 5.45 4.92 1.92
CA PHE A 38 5.65 4.16 0.69
C PHE A 38 5.39 4.99 -0.57
N GLY A 39 4.95 6.25 -0.47
CA GLY A 39 4.63 7.10 -1.62
C GLY A 39 3.56 6.50 -2.53
N VAL A 40 2.57 5.82 -1.94
CA VAL A 40 1.46 5.19 -2.64
C VAL A 40 0.12 5.79 -2.19
N GLY A 41 -0.98 5.45 -2.88
CA GLY A 41 -2.31 5.85 -2.43
C GLY A 41 -2.84 4.98 -1.30
N LEU A 42 -3.74 5.52 -0.48
CA LEU A 42 -4.48 4.75 0.54
C LEU A 42 -5.17 3.51 -0.04
N PHE A 43 -5.69 3.64 -1.26
CA PHE A 43 -6.32 2.53 -1.97
C PHE A 43 -5.32 1.41 -2.25
N THR A 44 -4.09 1.74 -2.65
CA THR A 44 -3.02 0.75 -2.86
C THR A 44 -2.66 0.03 -1.57
N VAL A 45 -2.58 0.74 -0.44
CA VAL A 45 -2.32 0.11 0.88
C VAL A 45 -3.45 -0.86 1.22
N SER A 46 -4.70 -0.45 1.03
CA SER A 46 -5.87 -1.30 1.31
C SER A 46 -5.93 -2.51 0.38
N ASP A 47 -5.58 -2.35 -0.88
CA ASP A 47 -5.54 -3.42 -1.88
C ASP A 47 -4.45 -4.46 -1.57
N ILE A 48 -3.26 -3.99 -1.17
CA ILE A 48 -2.17 -4.86 -0.69
C ILE A 48 -2.62 -5.64 0.54
N TYR A 49 -3.25 -4.97 1.51
CA TYR A 49 -3.69 -5.60 2.75
C TYR A 49 -4.80 -6.64 2.54
N ARG A 50 -5.77 -6.33 1.66
CA ARG A 50 -6.87 -7.26 1.31
C ARG A 50 -6.44 -8.38 0.37
N SER A 51 -5.34 -8.19 -0.35
CA SER A 51 -4.76 -9.24 -1.17
C SER A 51 -4.22 -10.32 -0.24
N ARG A 52 -4.28 -11.58 -0.70
CA ARG A 52 -3.76 -12.77 0.01
C ARG A 52 -2.24 -12.74 0.30
N LEU A 53 -1.57 -11.62 0.03
CA LEU A 53 -0.18 -11.36 0.35
C LEU A 53 0.06 -11.30 1.87
N CYS A 54 -0.89 -10.78 2.64
CA CYS A 54 -0.77 -10.78 4.10
C CYS A 54 -1.12 -12.15 4.70
N ASP A 55 -2.00 -12.93 4.05
CA ASP A 55 -2.40 -14.27 4.51
C ASP A 55 -1.23 -15.28 4.58
N LEU A 56 -0.12 -15.04 3.84
CA LEU A 56 1.06 -15.89 3.88
C LEU A 56 1.92 -15.72 5.15
N GLN A 57 1.69 -14.68 5.97
CA GLN A 57 2.47 -14.44 7.20
C GLN A 57 1.74 -14.82 8.49
N THR A 58 0.46 -15.21 8.42
CA THR A 58 -0.36 -15.56 9.60
C THR A 58 -0.50 -17.07 9.85
N GLN A 59 0.37 -17.91 9.28
CA GLN A 59 0.48 -19.35 9.62
C GLN A 59 1.78 -19.68 10.33
#